data_AF-A0A7T5RHB7-F1
#
_entry.id   AF-A0A7T5RHB7-F1
#
_cell.length_a   1.000
_cell.length_b   1.000
_cell.length_c   1.000
_cell.angle_alpha   90.00
_cell.angle_beta   90.00
_cell.angle_gamma   90.00
#
_symmetry.space_group_name_H-M   'P 1'
#
loop_
_entity.id
_entity.type
_entity.pdbx_description
1 polymer ?
#
loop_
_entity_poly.entity_id
_entity_poly.type
_entity_poly.pdbx_seq_one_letter_code
_entity_poly.pdbx_strand_id
1 'polypeptide(L)'
;MKGNKSFKVLRSAFSVRSVLLIISALIIFTLIREAKDSLFFQDKERINLIMYGEDTRFFSLGNKDKVHYVISFFPDLRVPVPGGYGDYRVGGLGKLAKLEKKPEIIKKTFSLTTKTFVDFYFLPEKIDIYYGDSRKEKFAIPSFNEVFFSESNAGWFDRLYIYLQFLRKRPQEFNQLKNLVTNKKEGNQLFSLEDFAKTYQGYFYQKIFREEKKNVQIIYPQSATTASSMGAILEGNGIRIADMTWVEDSKKSCFIKENLSKHSLTAGKIALFFGCNLVQDKTGIYDIIFVVGSKEREWEI
;
A
#
# COMPACT_ATOMS: atom_id res chain seq x y z
N MET A 1 -39.38 -20.92 -62.48
CA MET A 1 -39.09 -21.40 -61.10
C MET A 1 -37.69 -21.99 -61.04
N LYS A 2 -36.74 -21.26 -60.47
CA LYS A 2 -35.41 -21.66 -59.95
C LYS A 2 -34.75 -20.32 -59.59
N GLY A 3 -34.57 -19.91 -58.34
CA GLY A 3 -34.41 -20.67 -57.12
C GLY A 3 -33.17 -20.13 -56.42
N ASN A 4 -33.28 -18.88 -55.96
CA ASN A 4 -32.44 -18.13 -55.02
C ASN A 4 -31.32 -18.94 -54.32
N LYS A 5 -30.08 -18.86 -54.84
CA LYS A 5 -28.87 -19.37 -54.17
C LYS A 5 -27.66 -18.46 -54.48
N SER A 6 -27.69 -17.21 -54.04
CA SER A 6 -26.47 -16.38 -54.08
C SER A 6 -26.33 -15.41 -52.90
N PHE A 7 -26.93 -15.73 -51.75
CA PHE A 7 -26.89 -14.87 -50.55
C PHE A 7 -26.35 -15.56 -49.29
N LYS A 8 -25.58 -16.65 -49.43
CA LYS A 8 -25.13 -17.46 -48.28
C LYS A 8 -23.63 -17.62 -48.07
N VAL A 9 -22.77 -16.91 -48.81
CA VAL A 9 -21.31 -17.06 -48.68
C VAL A 9 -20.58 -15.80 -48.20
N LEU A 10 -21.28 -14.67 -48.04
CA LEU A 10 -20.68 -13.42 -47.57
C LEU A 10 -20.76 -13.19 -46.04
N ARG A 11 -20.96 -14.25 -45.24
CA ARG A 11 -21.23 -14.11 -43.79
C ARG A 11 -20.34 -14.90 -42.83
N SER A 12 -19.31 -15.63 -43.29
CA SER A 12 -18.42 -16.39 -42.38
C SER A 12 -16.94 -16.03 -42.47
N ALA A 13 -16.60 -14.96 -43.20
CA ALA A 13 -15.23 -14.44 -43.30
C ALA A 13 -15.01 -13.17 -42.47
N PHE A 14 -15.74 -13.01 -41.36
CA PHE A 14 -15.14 -12.31 -40.21
C PHE A 14 -14.09 -13.29 -39.67
N SER A 15 -12.95 -13.32 -40.38
CA SER A 15 -12.01 -14.43 -40.34
C SER A 15 -11.47 -14.58 -38.93
N VAL A 16 -11.18 -15.82 -38.51
CA VAL A 16 -10.50 -16.11 -37.24
C VAL A 16 -9.27 -15.22 -37.05
N ARG A 17 -8.60 -14.81 -38.14
CA ARG A 17 -7.49 -13.85 -38.13
C ARG A 17 -7.90 -12.45 -37.66
N SER A 18 -9.05 -11.94 -38.09
CA SER A 18 -9.59 -10.64 -37.65
C SER A 18 -9.93 -10.65 -36.16
N VAL A 19 -10.53 -11.75 -35.67
CA VAL A 19 -10.82 -11.94 -34.24
C VAL A 19 -9.52 -12.03 -33.42
N LEU A 20 -8.54 -12.81 -33.88
CA LEU A 20 -7.22 -12.90 -33.23
C LEU A 20 -6.51 -11.54 -33.19
N LEU A 21 -6.54 -10.77 -34.27
CA LEU A 21 -5.94 -9.43 -34.28
C LEU A 21 -6.61 -8.47 -33.29
N ILE A 22 -7.95 -8.49 -33.18
CA ILE A 22 -8.67 -7.68 -32.19
C ILE A 22 -8.31 -8.11 -30.77
N ILE A 23 -8.26 -9.42 -30.49
CA ILE A 23 -7.86 -9.95 -29.18
C ILE A 23 -6.41 -9.54 -28.86
N SER A 24 -5.47 -9.70 -29.80
CA SER A 24 -4.08 -9.29 -29.62
C SER A 24 -3.97 -7.77 -29.40
N ALA A 25 -4.71 -6.96 -30.16
CA ALA A 25 -4.74 -5.51 -29.98
C ALA A 25 -5.30 -5.11 -28.61
N LEU A 26 -6.35 -5.78 -28.13
CA LEU A 26 -6.89 -5.60 -26.78
C LEU A 26 -5.88 -5.98 -25.70
N ILE A 27 -5.20 -7.12 -25.83
CA ILE A 27 -4.14 -7.56 -24.91
C ILE A 27 -3.00 -6.54 -24.89
N ILE A 28 -2.53 -6.09 -26.05
CA ILE A 28 -1.47 -5.07 -26.15
C ILE A 28 -1.94 -3.76 -25.52
N PHE A 29 -3.17 -3.32 -25.79
CA PHE A 29 -3.72 -2.11 -25.20
C PHE A 29 -3.80 -2.21 -23.67
N THR A 30 -4.26 -3.33 -23.13
CA THR A 30 -4.30 -3.55 -21.67
C THR A 30 -2.90 -3.57 -21.07
N LEU A 31 -1.92 -4.22 -21.74
CA LEU A 31 -0.53 -4.25 -21.29
C LEU A 31 0.10 -2.85 -21.31
N ILE A 32 -0.15 -2.04 -22.35
CA ILE A 32 0.35 -0.66 -22.42
C ILE A 32 -0.27 0.20 -21.31
N ARG A 33 -1.56 0.03 -21.04
CA ARG A 33 -2.23 0.77 -19.97
C ARG A 33 -1.65 0.41 -18.60
N GLU A 34 -1.52 -0.88 -18.31
CA GLU A 34 -0.89 -1.36 -17.06
C GLU A 34 0.57 -0.92 -16.95
N ALA A 35 1.31 -0.93 -18.06
CA ALA A 35 2.69 -0.46 -18.09
C ALA A 35 2.79 1.01 -17.68
N LYS A 36 1.95 1.90 -18.24
CA LYS A 36 2.00 3.34 -17.90
C LYS A 36 1.80 3.63 -16.41
N ASP A 37 0.95 2.85 -15.75
CA ASP A 37 0.65 3.02 -14.33
C ASP A 37 1.63 2.24 -13.42
N SER A 38 2.50 1.40 -13.98
CA SER A 38 3.43 0.55 -13.25
C SER A 38 4.60 1.32 -12.64
N LEU A 39 5.16 0.77 -11.56
CA LEU A 39 6.44 1.18 -10.95
C LEU A 39 7.58 1.32 -11.94
N PHE A 40 7.57 0.56 -13.03
CA PHE A 40 8.63 0.64 -14.04
C PHE A 40 8.74 2.05 -14.65
N PHE A 41 7.62 2.78 -14.71
CA PHE A 41 7.55 4.12 -15.30
C PHE A 41 7.32 5.22 -14.24
N GLN A 42 7.01 4.85 -13.00
CA GLN A 42 6.93 5.80 -11.89
C GLN A 42 8.30 5.95 -11.22
N ASP A 43 8.90 7.15 -11.28
CA ASP A 43 10.11 7.49 -10.52
C ASP A 43 9.80 7.65 -9.02
N LYS A 44 9.47 6.54 -8.37
CA LYS A 44 9.31 6.50 -6.91
C LYS A 44 10.66 6.48 -6.24
N GLU A 45 10.84 7.35 -5.25
CA GLU A 45 12.09 7.40 -4.49
C GLU A 45 12.27 6.20 -3.57
N ARG A 46 11.15 5.68 -3.05
CA ARG A 46 11.11 4.55 -2.13
C ARG A 46 9.92 3.66 -2.47
N ILE A 47 10.14 2.35 -2.39
CA ILE A 47 9.11 1.33 -2.60
C ILE A 47 8.98 0.53 -1.32
N ASN A 48 7.82 0.58 -0.70
CA ASN A 48 7.53 -0.15 0.52
C ASN A 48 6.63 -1.34 0.20
N LEU A 49 7.02 -2.54 0.58
CA LEU A 49 6.23 -3.74 0.32
C LEU A 49 6.26 -4.70 1.49
N ILE A 50 5.20 -5.49 1.65
CA ILE A 50 5.07 -6.53 2.67
C ILE A 50 5.00 -7.90 2.00
N MET A 51 5.92 -8.78 2.37
CA MET A 51 5.87 -10.21 2.07
C MET A 51 5.25 -10.91 3.27
N TYR A 52 3.97 -11.26 3.18
CA TYR A 52 3.27 -11.96 4.26
C TYR A 52 3.51 -13.47 4.16
N GLY A 53 3.65 -14.12 5.31
CA GLY A 53 3.85 -15.57 5.41
C GLY A 53 4.27 -15.97 6.82
N GLU A 54 4.83 -17.17 6.96
CA GLU A 54 5.46 -17.62 8.20
C GLU A 54 6.55 -16.62 8.66
N ASP A 55 7.42 -16.23 7.72
CA ASP A 55 8.41 -15.17 7.89
C ASP A 55 7.92 -13.86 7.26
N THR A 56 7.01 -13.17 7.94
CA THR A 56 6.45 -11.90 7.46
C THR A 56 7.51 -10.80 7.47
N ARG A 57 7.78 -10.19 6.30
CA ARG A 57 8.87 -9.23 6.09
C ARG A 57 8.39 -7.99 5.38
N PHE A 58 8.58 -6.83 6.00
CA PHE A 58 8.44 -5.54 5.34
C PHE A 58 9.78 -5.13 4.74
N PHE A 59 9.76 -4.69 3.48
CA PHE A 59 10.91 -4.14 2.78
C PHE A 59 10.64 -2.70 2.41
N SER A 60 11.63 -1.84 2.64
CA SER A 60 11.66 -0.48 2.12
C SER A 60 12.87 -0.31 1.21
N LEU A 61 12.62 -0.18 -0.09
CA LEU A 61 13.65 -0.10 -1.11
C LEU A 61 13.85 1.36 -1.53
N GLY A 62 14.95 1.99 -1.11
CA GLY A 62 15.34 3.31 -1.58
C GLY A 62 15.99 3.27 -2.97
N ASN A 63 15.33 3.85 -3.97
CA ASN A 63 15.85 3.90 -5.35
C ASN A 63 16.93 4.98 -5.52
N LYS A 64 16.76 6.14 -4.88
CA LYS A 64 17.66 7.30 -5.04
C LYS A 64 18.81 7.34 -4.04
N ASP A 65 18.53 7.06 -2.77
CA ASP A 65 19.52 7.08 -1.68
C ASP A 65 20.29 5.75 -1.55
N LYS A 66 19.84 4.69 -2.23
CA LYS A 66 20.38 3.33 -2.18
C LYS A 66 20.36 2.72 -0.78
N VAL A 67 19.53 3.24 0.11
CA VAL A 67 19.37 2.70 1.46
C VAL A 67 18.14 1.80 1.51
N HIS A 68 18.36 0.54 1.88
CA HIS A 68 17.33 -0.47 1.96
C HIS A 68 17.13 -0.90 3.40
N TYR A 69 15.88 -1.01 3.81
CA TYR A 69 15.52 -1.48 5.14
C TYR A 69 14.67 -2.73 5.04
N VAL A 70 14.79 -3.58 6.06
CA VAL A 70 13.94 -4.75 6.23
C VAL A 70 13.55 -4.87 7.69
N ILE A 71 12.28 -5.20 7.91
CA ILE A 71 11.70 -5.47 9.23
C ILE A 71 11.08 -6.86 9.17
N SER A 72 11.43 -7.72 10.11
CA SER A 72 10.83 -9.06 10.22
C SER A 72 9.84 -9.06 11.38
N PHE A 73 8.61 -9.50 11.12
CA PHE A 73 7.55 -9.62 12.11
C PHE A 73 7.35 -11.08 12.47
N PHE A 74 7.51 -11.43 13.74
CA PHE A 74 7.28 -12.79 14.21
C PHE A 74 5.77 -13.08 14.32
N PRO A 75 5.31 -14.32 14.04
CA PRO A 75 3.89 -14.65 13.96
C PRO A 75 3.05 -14.30 15.20
N ASP A 76 3.60 -14.48 16.40
CA ASP A 76 2.86 -14.22 17.65
C ASP A 76 2.81 -12.74 18.06
N LEU A 77 3.53 -11.85 17.36
CA LEU A 77 3.46 -10.41 17.58
C LEU A 77 2.04 -9.93 17.34
N ARG A 78 1.47 -9.17 18.28
CA ARG A 78 0.18 -8.51 18.07
C ARG A 78 0.36 -7.11 17.50
N VAL A 79 -0.39 -6.79 16.46
CA VAL A 79 -0.41 -5.48 15.82
C VAL A 79 -1.86 -4.97 15.71
N PRO A 80 -2.09 -3.66 15.81
CA PRO A 80 -3.42 -3.09 15.62
C PRO A 80 -3.85 -3.22 14.16
N VAL A 81 -5.09 -3.65 13.94
CA VAL A 81 -5.66 -3.87 12.61
C VAL A 81 -6.74 -2.81 12.33
N PRO A 82 -6.54 -1.93 11.33
CA PRO A 82 -7.52 -0.92 10.97
C PRO A 82 -8.85 -1.52 10.49
N GLY A 83 -9.95 -0.84 10.79
CA GLY A 83 -11.32 -1.28 10.51
C GLY A 83 -12.09 -1.76 11.75
N GLY A 84 -11.62 -1.42 12.96
CA GLY A 84 -12.27 -1.80 14.22
C GLY A 84 -12.05 -3.26 14.64
N TYR A 85 -11.05 -3.95 14.07
CA TYR A 85 -10.76 -5.35 14.40
C TYR A 85 -9.94 -5.50 15.70
N GLY A 86 -9.38 -4.41 16.22
CA GLY A 86 -8.48 -4.41 17.37
C GLY A 86 -7.12 -5.03 17.07
N ASP A 87 -6.45 -5.55 18.10
CA ASP A 87 -5.12 -6.15 17.97
C ASP A 87 -5.21 -7.60 17.51
N TYR A 88 -4.49 -7.96 16.45
CA TYR A 88 -4.37 -9.34 15.95
C TYR A 88 -2.92 -9.81 15.92
N ARG A 89 -2.72 -11.11 16.09
CA ARG A 89 -1.42 -11.74 15.83
C ARG A 89 -1.08 -11.64 14.35
N VAL A 90 0.15 -11.28 14.04
CA VAL A 90 0.67 -11.19 12.66
C VAL A 90 0.39 -12.48 11.91
N GLY A 91 0.69 -13.65 12.49
CA GLY A 91 0.47 -14.96 11.86
C GLY A 91 -0.99 -15.30 11.55
N GLY A 92 -1.96 -14.57 12.13
CA GLY A 92 -3.38 -14.72 11.87
C GLY A 92 -3.96 -13.73 10.85
N LEU A 93 -3.21 -12.70 10.42
CA LEU A 93 -3.73 -11.63 9.58
C LEU A 93 -4.18 -12.11 8.20
N GLY A 94 -3.45 -13.05 7.60
CA GLY A 94 -3.82 -13.65 6.31
C GLY A 94 -5.17 -14.36 6.38
N LYS A 95 -5.44 -15.06 7.50
CA LYS A 95 -6.72 -15.74 7.70
C LYS A 95 -7.85 -14.73 7.86
N LEU A 96 -7.63 -13.66 8.63
CA LEU A 96 -8.57 -12.55 8.77
C LEU A 96 -8.90 -11.92 7.41
N ALA A 97 -7.87 -11.56 6.63
CA ALA A 97 -8.03 -10.95 5.32
C ALA A 97 -8.86 -11.81 4.36
N LYS A 98 -8.67 -13.14 4.37
CA LYS A 98 -9.41 -14.08 3.53
C LYS A 98 -10.85 -14.31 4.00
N LEU A 99 -11.09 -14.34 5.31
CA LEU A 99 -12.45 -14.45 5.88
C LEU A 99 -13.29 -13.20 5.55
N GLU A 100 -12.69 -12.02 5.67
CA GLU A 100 -13.31 -10.73 5.37
C GLU A 100 -13.43 -10.45 3.86
N LYS A 101 -12.76 -11.26 3.02
CA LYS A 101 -12.59 -11.04 1.58
C LYS A 101 -12.01 -9.65 1.26
N LYS A 102 -11.06 -9.20 2.08
CA LYS A 102 -10.42 -7.89 2.02
C LYS A 102 -8.90 -8.04 2.19
N PRO A 103 -8.16 -8.41 1.12
CA PRO A 103 -6.72 -8.57 1.20
C PRO A 103 -5.99 -7.25 1.54
N GLU A 104 -6.62 -6.09 1.30
CA GLU A 104 -6.14 -4.76 1.70
C GLU A 104 -5.89 -4.61 3.21
N ILE A 105 -6.49 -5.46 4.05
CA ILE A 105 -6.20 -5.49 5.50
C ILE A 105 -4.70 -5.61 5.73
N ILE A 106 -4.00 -6.46 4.97
CA ILE A 106 -2.54 -6.63 5.08
C ILE A 106 -1.84 -5.29 4.84
N LYS A 107 -2.14 -4.62 3.72
CA LYS A 107 -1.55 -3.32 3.39
C LYS A 107 -1.82 -2.27 4.45
N LYS A 108 -3.06 -2.15 4.92
CA LYS A 108 -3.46 -1.16 5.92
C LYS A 108 -2.81 -1.41 7.27
N THR A 109 -2.83 -2.65 7.75
CA THR A 109 -2.16 -3.05 9.01
C THR A 109 -0.69 -2.69 8.96
N PHE A 110 0.05 -3.15 7.95
CA PHE A 110 1.49 -2.87 7.91
C PHE A 110 1.82 -1.41 7.61
N SER A 111 0.94 -0.66 6.93
CA SER A 111 1.09 0.80 6.80
C SER A 111 0.95 1.50 8.14
N LEU A 112 -0.05 1.11 8.94
CA LEU A 112 -0.23 1.62 10.29
C LEU A 112 0.93 1.23 11.20
N THR A 113 1.39 -0.02 11.15
CA THR A 113 2.48 -0.56 11.96
C THR A 113 3.81 0.13 11.64
N THR A 114 4.14 0.26 10.36
CA THR A 114 5.42 0.86 9.92
C THR A 114 5.38 2.38 9.79
N LYS A 115 4.19 2.99 9.90
CA LYS A 115 3.97 4.42 9.64
C LYS A 115 4.40 4.85 8.24
N THR A 116 4.23 3.97 7.25
CA THR A 116 4.62 4.22 5.87
C THR A 116 3.48 4.00 4.90
N PHE A 117 3.61 4.53 3.68
CA PHE A 117 2.77 4.10 2.58
C PHE A 117 3.28 2.76 2.10
N VAL A 118 2.66 1.66 2.54
CA VAL A 118 2.92 0.34 1.93
C VAL A 118 2.34 0.34 0.53
N ASP A 119 3.19 0.26 -0.47
CA ASP A 119 2.78 0.25 -1.87
C ASP A 119 2.14 -1.09 -2.23
N PHE A 120 2.80 -2.19 -1.88
CA PHE A 120 2.41 -3.55 -2.27
C PHE A 120 2.36 -4.53 -1.10
N TYR A 121 1.44 -5.50 -1.18
CA TYR A 121 1.44 -6.68 -0.32
C TYR A 121 1.54 -7.94 -1.16
N PHE A 122 2.15 -8.99 -0.63
CA PHE A 122 2.21 -10.32 -1.24
C PHE A 122 1.71 -11.33 -0.20
N LEU A 123 0.57 -11.94 -0.48
CA LEU A 123 -0.12 -12.90 0.37
C LEU A 123 -0.07 -14.30 -0.27
N PRO A 124 0.37 -15.34 0.43
CA PRO A 124 0.47 -16.68 -0.15
C PRO A 124 -0.94 -17.21 -0.46
N GLU A 125 -1.09 -17.92 -1.57
CA GLU A 125 -2.38 -18.48 -2.02
C GLU A 125 -2.97 -19.44 -0.97
N LYS A 126 -2.10 -20.26 -0.38
CA LYS A 126 -2.41 -21.12 0.76
C LYS A 126 -2.12 -20.35 2.04
N ILE A 127 -3.18 -20.07 2.78
CA ILE A 127 -3.12 -19.32 4.03
C ILE A 127 -3.35 -20.27 5.19
N ASP A 128 -2.30 -20.45 5.98
CA ASP A 128 -2.36 -21.08 7.29
C ASP A 128 -2.24 -20.03 8.40
N ILE A 129 -2.58 -20.42 9.63
CA ILE A 129 -2.28 -19.60 10.80
C ILE A 129 -0.89 -19.97 11.28
N TYR A 130 0.02 -19.00 11.25
CA TYR A 130 1.39 -19.18 11.70
C TYR A 130 1.51 -18.92 13.19
N TYR A 131 2.34 -19.71 13.87
CA TYR A 131 2.64 -19.59 15.29
C TYR A 131 4.15 -19.61 15.47
N GLY A 132 4.65 -18.91 16.48
CA GLY A 132 6.08 -18.87 16.77
C GLY A 132 6.51 -17.54 17.39
N ASP A 133 7.19 -17.65 18.53
CA ASP A 133 7.88 -16.55 19.21
C ASP A 133 9.34 -16.41 18.72
N SER A 134 9.66 -17.02 17.58
CA SER A 134 11.05 -17.10 17.16
C SER A 134 11.51 -15.77 16.56
N ARG A 135 12.16 -14.97 17.40
CA ARG A 135 13.14 -13.92 17.02
C ARG A 135 14.34 -14.47 16.20
N LYS A 136 14.25 -15.68 15.66
CA LYS A 136 15.22 -16.24 14.72
C LYS A 136 14.96 -15.59 13.37
N GLU A 137 15.34 -14.32 13.28
CA GLU A 137 15.33 -13.51 12.07
C GLU A 137 16.16 -14.21 10.99
N LYS A 138 15.50 -14.94 10.10
CA LYS A 138 16.13 -15.39 8.86
C LYS A 138 15.81 -14.35 7.81
N PHE A 139 16.70 -13.37 7.70
CA PHE A 139 16.66 -12.50 6.54
C PHE A 139 16.78 -13.36 5.28
N ALA A 140 15.77 -13.25 4.43
CA ALA A 140 15.76 -13.84 3.11
C ALA A 140 15.24 -12.80 2.13
N ILE A 141 15.85 -12.75 0.94
CA ILE A 141 15.29 -12.01 -0.19
C ILE A 141 14.05 -12.77 -0.69
N PRO A 142 13.01 -12.09 -1.19
CA PRO A 142 11.86 -12.76 -1.77
C PRO A 142 12.25 -13.68 -2.94
N SER A 143 11.76 -14.90 -2.89
CA SER A 143 11.89 -15.87 -3.98
C SER A 143 11.02 -15.47 -5.18
N PHE A 144 11.36 -16.01 -6.35
CA PHE A 144 10.55 -15.84 -7.56
C PHE A 144 9.09 -16.23 -7.32
N ASN A 145 8.86 -17.36 -6.64
CA ASN A 145 7.52 -17.86 -6.39
C ASN A 145 6.72 -16.93 -5.47
N GLU A 146 7.36 -16.41 -4.41
CA GLU A 146 6.71 -15.45 -3.52
C GLU A 146 6.30 -14.16 -4.25
N VAL A 147 7.10 -13.68 -5.21
CA VAL A 147 6.77 -12.44 -5.95
C VAL A 147 5.73 -12.66 -7.04
N PHE A 148 5.77 -13.80 -7.76
CA PHE A 148 4.92 -14.00 -8.95
C PHE A 148 3.63 -14.79 -8.70
N PHE A 149 3.58 -15.67 -7.70
CA PHE A 149 2.41 -16.53 -7.45
C PHE A 149 1.61 -16.18 -6.20
N SER A 150 2.04 -15.18 -5.42
CA SER A 150 1.24 -14.66 -4.30
C SER A 150 0.09 -13.77 -4.77
N GLU A 151 -1.02 -13.75 -4.04
CA GLU A 151 -2.08 -12.74 -4.16
C GLU A 151 -1.52 -11.36 -3.78
N SER A 152 -1.75 -10.35 -4.60
CA SER A 152 -1.13 -9.03 -4.44
C SER A 152 -1.92 -7.96 -5.18
N ASN A 153 -1.80 -6.71 -4.75
CA ASN A 153 -2.20 -5.54 -5.52
C ASN A 153 -1.16 -5.10 -6.57
N ALA A 154 -0.05 -5.82 -6.73
CA ALA A 154 0.97 -5.57 -7.75
C ALA A 154 0.58 -6.21 -9.09
N GLY A 155 0.60 -5.41 -10.16
CA GLY A 155 0.44 -5.90 -11.53
C GLY A 155 1.66 -6.70 -12.00
N TRP A 156 1.58 -7.31 -13.19
CA TRP A 156 2.67 -8.13 -13.74
C TRP A 156 4.00 -7.35 -13.88
N PHE A 157 3.94 -6.13 -14.42
CA PHE A 157 5.13 -5.30 -14.59
C PHE A 157 5.72 -4.82 -13.26
N ASP A 158 4.88 -4.56 -12.25
CA ASP A 158 5.33 -4.22 -10.90
C ASP A 158 6.08 -5.39 -10.26
N ARG A 159 5.53 -6.61 -10.38
CA ARG A 159 6.17 -7.85 -9.90
C ARG A 159 7.52 -8.07 -10.54
N LEU A 160 7.60 -7.93 -11.86
CA LEU A 160 8.86 -8.04 -12.60
C LEU A 160 9.87 -6.99 -12.12
N TYR A 161 9.45 -5.72 -12.00
CA TYR A 161 10.32 -4.65 -11.54
C TYR A 161 10.82 -4.91 -10.11
N ILE A 162 9.93 -5.27 -9.18
CA ILE A 162 10.27 -5.62 -7.79
C ILE A 162 11.27 -6.78 -7.76
N TYR A 163 11.02 -7.85 -8.52
CA TYR A 163 11.92 -9.00 -8.56
C TYR A 163 13.30 -8.63 -9.09
N LEU A 164 13.37 -7.83 -10.16
CA LEU A 164 14.64 -7.31 -10.70
C LEU A 164 15.38 -6.42 -9.69
N GLN A 165 14.67 -5.63 -8.89
CA GLN A 165 15.27 -4.83 -7.82
C GLN A 165 15.93 -5.72 -6.76
N PHE A 166 15.31 -6.84 -6.41
CA PHE A 166 15.89 -7.79 -5.47
C PHE A 166 17.07 -8.58 -6.04
N LEU A 167 17.01 -9.01 -7.31
CA LEU A 167 18.12 -9.72 -7.97
C LEU A 167 19.41 -8.89 -8.05
N ARG A 168 19.29 -7.56 -8.11
CA ARG A 168 20.43 -6.63 -8.18
C ARG A 168 21.05 -6.33 -6.81
N LYS A 169 20.43 -6.77 -5.71
CA LYS A 169 20.83 -6.42 -4.34
C LYS A 169 21.30 -7.64 -3.58
N ARG A 170 22.38 -7.49 -2.81
CA ARG A 170 22.84 -8.55 -1.90
C ARG A 170 22.20 -8.40 -0.52
N PRO A 171 22.06 -9.50 0.25
CA PRO A 171 21.55 -9.46 1.62
C PRO A 171 22.19 -8.41 2.53
N GLN A 172 23.49 -8.16 2.38
CA GLN A 172 24.27 -7.24 3.19
C GLN A 172 23.93 -5.76 2.91
N GLU A 173 23.24 -5.46 1.81
CA GLU A 173 22.81 -4.11 1.44
C GLU A 173 21.51 -3.71 2.14
N PHE A 174 20.90 -4.62 2.91
CA PHE A 174 19.69 -4.36 3.70
C PHE A 174 20.03 -4.11 5.16
N ASN A 175 19.66 -2.92 5.65
CA ASN A 175 19.68 -2.58 7.05
C ASN A 175 18.51 -3.27 7.77
N GLN A 176 18.82 -4.29 8.55
CA GLN A 176 17.84 -5.02 9.35
C GLN A 176 17.47 -4.22 10.60
N LEU A 177 16.20 -3.87 10.74
CA LEU A 177 15.67 -3.18 11.92
C LEU A 177 15.15 -4.25 12.91
N LYS A 178 16.03 -4.67 13.82
CA LYS A 178 15.84 -5.86 14.67
C LYS A 178 15.03 -5.60 15.94
N ASN A 179 15.06 -4.37 16.42
CA ASN A 179 14.41 -4.01 17.68
C ASN A 179 12.99 -3.55 17.38
N LEU A 180 12.10 -4.50 17.12
CA LEU A 180 10.67 -4.23 17.17
C LEU A 180 10.32 -3.87 18.61
N VAL A 181 9.84 -2.65 18.82
CA VAL A 181 9.51 -2.19 20.16
C VAL A 181 8.19 -2.80 20.59
N THR A 182 8.25 -3.66 21.60
CA THR A 182 7.09 -4.39 22.11
C THR A 182 6.83 -4.06 23.57
N ASN A 183 5.56 -3.82 23.90
CA ASN A 183 5.09 -3.77 25.28
C ASN A 183 4.56 -5.14 25.67
N LYS A 184 4.93 -5.62 26.86
CA LYS A 184 4.32 -6.82 27.44
C LYS A 184 3.04 -6.40 28.15
N LYS A 185 1.89 -6.81 27.63
CA LYS A 185 0.59 -6.65 28.30
C LYS A 185 -0.06 -8.02 28.43
N GLU A 186 -0.36 -8.43 29.67
CA GLU A 186 -1.08 -9.69 29.96
C GLU A 186 -0.42 -10.94 29.35
N GLY A 187 0.92 -11.01 29.34
CA GLY A 187 1.67 -12.13 28.77
C GLY A 187 1.80 -12.13 27.24
N ASN A 188 1.13 -11.20 26.55
CA ASN A 188 1.25 -11.02 25.10
C ASN A 188 2.29 -9.94 24.75
N GLN A 189 3.02 -10.16 23.66
CA GLN A 189 3.90 -9.15 23.05
C GLN A 189 3.07 -8.28 22.10
N LEU A 190 2.79 -7.05 22.52
CA LEU A 190 2.06 -6.05 21.73
C LEU A 190 3.04 -5.08 21.07
N PHE A 191 2.87 -4.84 19.78
CA PHE A 191 3.68 -3.85 19.07
C PHE A 191 3.36 -2.42 19.54
N SER A 192 4.38 -1.65 19.89
CA SER A 192 4.24 -0.25 20.28
C SER A 192 4.37 0.66 19.06
N LEU A 193 3.24 1.19 18.58
CA LEU A 193 3.23 2.14 17.46
C LEU A 193 4.02 3.42 17.77
N GLU A 194 3.90 3.92 19.00
CA GLU A 194 4.53 5.16 19.44
C GLU A 194 6.05 5.01 19.53
N ASP A 195 6.52 3.93 20.17
CA ASP A 195 7.96 3.73 20.31
C ASP A 195 8.62 3.38 18.97
N PHE A 196 7.91 2.65 18.11
CA PHE A 196 8.37 2.42 16.74
C PHE A 196 8.52 3.75 15.99
N ALA A 197 7.51 4.62 16.06
CA ALA A 197 7.55 5.93 15.41
C ALA A 197 8.70 6.79 15.95
N LYS A 198 8.94 6.81 17.26
CA LYS A 198 10.05 7.53 17.89
C LYS A 198 11.42 6.97 17.47
N THR A 199 11.55 5.65 17.39
CA THR A 199 12.83 4.98 17.09
C THR A 199 13.23 5.11 15.63
N TYR A 200 12.26 4.99 14.71
CA TYR A 200 12.51 4.91 13.27
C TYR A 200 12.02 6.15 12.50
N GLN A 201 11.78 7.27 13.20
CA GLN A 201 11.41 8.53 12.55
C GLN A 201 12.46 8.93 11.51
N GLY A 202 12.01 9.30 10.31
CA GLY A 202 12.91 9.72 9.23
C GLY A 202 13.46 8.60 8.35
N TYR A 203 13.40 7.33 8.79
CA TYR A 203 13.99 6.21 8.04
C TYR A 203 13.32 5.99 6.69
N PHE A 204 11.99 6.17 6.64
CA PHE A 204 11.18 5.87 5.46
C PHE A 204 10.73 7.12 4.71
N TYR A 205 11.33 8.28 5.00
CA TYR A 205 10.94 9.53 4.34
C TYR A 205 11.17 9.45 2.84
N GLN A 206 10.23 10.03 2.11
CA GLN A 206 10.36 10.34 0.71
C GLN A 206 10.79 11.80 0.61
N LYS A 207 11.96 12.03 0.03
CA LYS A 207 12.59 13.35 -0.07
C LYS A 207 11.70 14.32 -0.83
N ILE A 208 11.00 13.84 -1.86
CA ILE A 208 10.07 14.65 -2.67
C ILE A 208 9.00 15.34 -1.81
N PHE A 209 8.42 14.67 -0.81
CA PHE A 209 7.41 15.27 0.07
C PHE A 209 8.01 16.35 0.98
N ARG A 210 9.29 16.19 1.38
CA ARG A 210 10.02 17.20 2.16
C ARG A 210 10.42 18.40 1.31
N GLU A 211 10.73 18.18 0.04
CA GLU A 211 11.09 19.23 -0.91
C GLU A 211 9.90 20.09 -1.29
N GLU A 212 8.70 19.50 -1.44
CA GLU A 212 7.47 20.25 -1.66
C GLU A 212 7.06 21.12 -0.46
N LYS A 213 7.53 20.78 0.75
CA LYS A 213 7.31 21.53 2.01
C LYS A 213 5.83 21.83 2.31
N LYS A 214 4.93 20.97 1.85
CA LYS A 214 3.49 21.12 2.00
C LYS A 214 3.05 20.77 3.42
N ASN A 215 2.26 21.65 4.01
CA ASN A 215 1.64 21.42 5.31
C ASN A 215 0.20 20.92 5.13
N VAL A 216 -0.14 19.86 5.87
CA VAL A 216 -1.45 19.22 5.81
C VAL A 216 -2.24 19.50 7.09
N GLN A 217 -3.50 19.90 6.95
CA GLN A 217 -4.49 19.82 8.02
C GLN A 217 -5.35 18.57 7.84
N ILE A 218 -5.60 17.83 8.92
CA ILE A 218 -6.54 16.69 8.91
C ILE A 218 -7.87 17.14 9.51
N ILE A 219 -8.96 17.02 8.76
CA ILE A 219 -10.32 17.23 9.24
C ILE A 219 -10.96 15.86 9.44
N TYR A 220 -11.40 15.57 10.66
CA TYR A 220 -11.96 14.27 11.03
C TYR A 220 -13.33 14.41 11.72
N PRO A 221 -14.27 13.46 11.48
CA PRO A 221 -15.61 13.58 12.01
C PRO A 221 -15.81 13.05 13.43
N GLN A 222 -15.03 12.06 13.90
CA GLN A 222 -15.28 11.45 15.22
C GLN A 222 -14.02 11.11 16.00
N SER A 223 -13.13 10.27 15.48
CA SER A 223 -12.03 9.68 16.23
C SER A 223 -10.72 10.42 16.03
N ALA A 224 -10.31 11.18 17.06
CA ALA A 224 -8.99 11.81 17.10
C ALA A 224 -7.85 10.78 17.03
N THR A 225 -8.05 9.58 17.60
CA THR A 225 -7.06 8.50 17.59
C THR A 225 -6.84 7.95 16.18
N THR A 226 -7.93 7.77 15.42
CA THR A 226 -7.87 7.37 14.01
C THR A 226 -7.19 8.44 13.17
N ALA A 227 -7.60 9.70 13.32
CA ALA A 227 -7.00 10.84 12.62
C ALA A 227 -5.50 10.97 12.91
N SER A 228 -5.10 10.86 14.18
CA SER A 228 -3.70 10.86 14.61
C SER A 228 -2.92 9.69 14.01
N SER A 229 -3.52 8.49 13.95
CA SER A 229 -2.88 7.32 13.32
C SER A 229 -2.66 7.49 11.82
N MET A 230 -3.64 8.07 11.12
CA MET A 230 -3.50 8.43 9.71
C MET A 230 -2.45 9.53 9.51
N GLY A 231 -2.43 10.53 10.40
CA GLY A 231 -1.41 11.57 10.44
C GLY A 231 0.00 11.01 10.64
N ALA A 232 0.17 10.06 11.55
CA ALA A 232 1.45 9.40 11.79
C ALA A 232 1.95 8.63 10.55
N ILE A 233 1.05 8.05 9.74
CA ILE A 233 1.43 7.47 8.44
C ILE A 233 1.94 8.56 7.49
N LEU A 234 1.28 9.73 7.42
CA LEU A 234 1.74 10.86 6.61
C LEU A 234 3.11 11.35 7.06
N GLU A 235 3.29 11.56 8.36
CA GLU A 235 4.56 12.01 8.95
C GLU A 235 5.70 11.02 8.73
N GLY A 236 5.44 9.72 8.86
CA GLY A 236 6.43 8.69 8.61
C GLY A 236 6.88 8.57 7.14
N ASN A 237 6.14 9.17 6.20
CA ASN A 237 6.59 9.37 4.81
C ASN A 237 7.30 10.72 4.60
N GLY A 238 7.36 11.58 5.60
CA GLY A 238 7.97 12.90 5.54
C GLY A 238 7.00 14.06 5.30
N ILE A 239 5.68 13.82 5.30
CA ILE A 239 4.67 14.87 5.09
C ILE A 239 4.39 15.56 6.43
N ARG A 240 4.38 16.89 6.47
CA ARG A 240 4.17 17.62 7.72
C ARG A 240 2.67 17.79 8.01
N ILE A 241 2.23 17.29 9.15
CA ILE A 241 0.90 17.59 9.70
C ILE A 241 1.01 18.87 10.53
N ALA A 242 0.26 19.89 10.15
CA ALA A 242 0.26 21.17 10.85
C ALA A 242 -0.86 21.26 11.88
N ASP A 243 -1.99 20.60 11.63
CA ASP A 243 -3.18 20.68 12.48
C ASP A 243 -4.12 19.48 12.27
N MET A 244 -4.92 19.20 13.29
CA MET A 244 -6.00 18.20 13.25
C MET A 244 -7.26 18.81 13.88
N THR A 245 -8.33 18.91 13.10
CA THR A 245 -9.57 19.58 13.53
C THR A 245 -10.75 18.64 13.46
N TRP A 246 -11.50 18.56 14.57
CA TRP A 246 -12.77 17.85 14.61
C TRP A 246 -13.87 18.68 13.94
N VAL A 247 -14.58 18.09 12.97
CA VAL A 247 -15.74 18.69 12.31
C VAL A 247 -16.80 17.63 12.08
N GLU A 248 -17.90 17.70 12.84
CA GLU A 248 -18.94 16.67 12.84
C GLU A 248 -19.57 16.41 11.46
N ASP A 249 -19.79 17.46 10.66
CA ASP A 249 -20.46 17.37 9.36
C ASP A 249 -19.61 16.75 8.23
N SER A 250 -18.36 16.40 8.51
CA SER A 250 -17.42 15.87 7.50
C SER A 250 -17.62 14.38 7.16
N LYS A 251 -18.62 13.70 7.74
CA LYS A 251 -18.81 12.22 7.69
C LYS A 251 -18.98 11.60 6.29
N LYS A 252 -19.47 12.33 5.29
CA LYS A 252 -20.03 11.71 4.07
C LYS A 252 -19.02 11.31 3.00
N SER A 253 -17.89 12.00 2.86
CA SER A 253 -16.98 11.76 1.73
C SER A 253 -15.55 12.14 2.06
N CYS A 254 -14.59 11.39 1.52
CA CYS A 254 -13.18 11.67 1.70
C CYS A 254 -12.62 12.54 0.57
N PHE A 255 -11.93 13.62 0.94
CA PHE A 255 -11.34 14.57 0.00
C PHE A 255 -9.94 14.98 0.40
N ILE A 256 -9.07 15.16 -0.60
CA ILE A 256 -7.83 15.90 -0.49
C ILE A 256 -8.03 17.21 -1.24
N LYS A 257 -8.05 18.32 -0.51
CA LYS A 257 -8.23 19.66 -1.06
C LYS A 257 -6.89 20.34 -1.20
N GLU A 258 -6.67 20.99 -2.33
CA GLU A 258 -5.49 21.83 -2.56
C GLU A 258 -5.86 23.02 -3.45
N ASN A 259 -5.38 24.22 -3.08
CA ASN A 259 -5.69 25.45 -3.82
C ASN A 259 -4.75 25.67 -5.02
N LEU A 260 -4.61 24.65 -5.87
CA LEU A 260 -3.79 24.70 -7.09
C LEU A 260 -4.56 24.09 -8.27
N SER A 261 -4.39 24.68 -9.45
CA SER A 261 -4.98 24.14 -10.70
C SER A 261 -4.35 22.82 -11.13
N LYS A 262 -3.07 22.63 -10.80
CA LYS A 262 -2.36 21.36 -10.92
C LYS A 262 -1.94 20.92 -9.53
N HIS A 263 -2.45 19.78 -9.10
CA HIS A 263 -2.17 19.25 -7.78
C HIS A 263 -0.70 18.84 -7.59
N SER A 264 -0.21 18.98 -6.36
CA SER A 264 1.12 18.53 -5.95
C SER A 264 1.23 17.01 -5.94
N LEU A 265 2.47 16.50 -5.95
CA LEU A 265 2.71 15.07 -5.82
C LEU A 265 2.27 14.58 -4.44
N THR A 266 2.48 15.38 -3.39
CA THR A 266 2.01 15.09 -2.04
C THR A 266 0.50 14.89 -2.01
N ALA A 267 -0.29 15.86 -2.50
CA ALA A 267 -1.76 15.77 -2.50
C ALA A 267 -2.25 14.55 -3.29
N GLY A 268 -1.68 14.33 -4.49
CA GLY A 268 -2.00 13.17 -5.32
C GLY A 268 -1.67 11.82 -4.66
N LYS A 269 -0.54 11.73 -3.96
CA LYS A 269 -0.13 10.49 -3.26
C LYS A 269 -1.00 10.20 -2.04
N ILE A 270 -1.36 11.22 -1.26
CA ILE A 270 -2.30 11.07 -0.14
C ILE A 270 -3.65 10.57 -0.67
N ALA A 271 -4.18 11.22 -1.72
CA ALA A 271 -5.45 10.85 -2.34
C ALA A 271 -5.45 9.40 -2.83
N LEU A 272 -4.41 8.99 -3.56
CA LEU A 272 -4.27 7.63 -4.05
C LEU A 272 -4.14 6.60 -2.93
N PHE A 273 -3.35 6.88 -1.89
CA PHE A 273 -3.10 5.93 -0.82
C PHE A 273 -4.35 5.67 0.04
N PHE A 274 -5.06 6.73 0.42
CA PHE A 274 -6.28 6.61 1.24
C PHE A 274 -7.55 6.34 0.41
N GLY A 275 -7.46 6.42 -0.93
CA GLY A 275 -8.60 6.24 -1.84
C GLY A 275 -9.61 7.37 -1.74
N CYS A 276 -9.13 8.61 -1.73
CA CYS A 276 -9.91 9.84 -1.58
C CYS A 276 -9.92 10.65 -2.87
N ASN A 277 -10.95 11.48 -3.05
CA ASN A 277 -11.05 12.33 -4.22
C ASN A 277 -10.15 13.56 -4.07
N LEU A 278 -9.35 13.84 -5.09
CA LEU A 278 -8.53 15.04 -5.16
C LEU A 278 -9.36 16.17 -5.76
N VAL A 279 -9.47 17.30 -5.07
CA VAL A 279 -10.31 18.43 -5.47
C VAL A 279 -9.57 19.76 -5.32
N GLN A 280 -9.82 20.67 -6.26
CA GLN A 280 -9.36 22.05 -6.15
C GLN A 280 -10.35 22.83 -5.29
N ASP A 281 -9.91 23.31 -4.14
CA ASP A 281 -10.73 24.10 -3.21
C ASP A 281 -9.84 25.01 -2.34
N LYS A 282 -10.44 26.00 -1.67
CA LYS A 282 -9.72 26.90 -0.78
C LYS A 282 -9.23 26.15 0.46
N THR A 283 -7.94 26.28 0.76
CA THR A 283 -7.29 25.61 1.90
C THR A 283 -6.87 26.57 3.03
N GLY A 284 -7.18 27.87 2.88
CA GLY A 284 -6.86 28.88 3.89
C GLY A 284 -5.35 29.04 4.09
N ILE A 285 -4.89 28.82 5.32
CA ILE A 285 -3.46 28.91 5.70
C ILE A 285 -2.68 27.61 5.45
N TYR A 286 -3.37 26.51 5.14
CA TYR A 286 -2.76 25.21 4.89
C TYR A 286 -2.56 25.01 3.39
N ASP A 287 -1.55 24.23 3.01
CA ASP A 287 -1.37 23.87 1.60
C ASP A 287 -2.39 22.82 1.16
N ILE A 288 -2.65 21.84 2.04
CA ILE A 288 -3.51 20.69 1.77
C ILE A 288 -4.46 20.49 2.96
N ILE A 289 -5.74 20.25 2.67
CA ILE A 289 -6.71 19.80 3.67
C ILE A 289 -7.12 18.36 3.35
N PHE A 290 -6.84 17.45 4.29
CA PHE A 290 -7.27 16.07 4.25
C PHE A 290 -8.57 15.92 5.04
N VAL A 291 -9.70 15.87 4.33
CA VAL A 291 -11.01 15.54 4.92
C VAL A 291 -11.17 14.03 4.93
N VAL A 292 -11.10 13.42 6.11
CA VAL A 292 -11.13 11.95 6.29
C VAL A 292 -12.49 11.36 5.87
N GLY A 293 -13.57 11.96 6.36
CA GLY A 293 -14.95 11.55 6.08
C GLY A 293 -15.19 10.04 6.14
N SER A 294 -15.65 9.45 5.04
CA SER A 294 -16.02 8.03 4.98
C SER A 294 -14.85 7.06 5.21
N LYS A 295 -13.60 7.53 5.11
CA LYS A 295 -12.42 6.69 5.37
C LYS A 295 -12.12 6.48 6.85
N GLU A 296 -12.75 7.22 7.76
CA GLU A 296 -12.51 7.06 9.19
C GLU A 296 -12.80 5.62 9.65
N ARG A 297 -13.96 5.07 9.28
CA ARG A 297 -14.35 3.69 9.63
C ARG A 297 -13.42 2.63 9.01
N GLU A 298 -12.88 2.91 7.83
CA GLU A 298 -11.94 2.02 7.17
C GLU A 298 -10.55 1.97 7.82
N TRP A 299 -10.23 2.98 8.62
CA TRP A 299 -8.96 3.17 9.30
C TRP A 299 -9.10 3.15 10.83
N GLU A 300 -10.31 2.86 11.33
CA GLU A 300 -10.65 2.84 12.74
C GLU A 300 -9.78 1.84 13.50
N ILE A 301 -9.24 2.29 14.63
CA ILE A 301 -8.41 1.49 15.53
C ILE A 301 -9.04 1.40 16.91
#